data_AF-A0A137QM80-F1
#
_entry.id   AF-A0A137QM80-F1
#
_cell.length_a   1.000
_cell.length_b   1.000
_cell.length_c   1.000
_cell.angle_alpha   90.00
_cell.angle_beta   90.00
_cell.angle_gamma   90.00
#
_symmetry.space_group_name_H-M   'P 1'
#
loop_
_entity.id
_entity.type
_entity.pdbx_description
1 polymer ?
#
loop_
_entity_poly.entity_id
_entity_poly.type
_entity_poly.pdbx_seq_one_letter_code
_entity_poly.pdbx_strand_id
1 'polypeptide(L)' 'MSIPINIITNHKNLEYFCTTKILTCQQAHWSEFLSQFHLIIRFHPGKLGTKPDALTRCWDVYPKERNTGYATVNPHNF' A
#
# COMPACT_ATOMS: atom_id res chain seq x y z
N MET A 1 21.01 15.99 7.65
CA MET A 1 19.54 15.97 7.85
C MET A 1 18.94 15.10 6.76
N SER A 2 18.16 14.08 7.10
CA SER A 2 17.49 13.22 6.10
C SER A 2 16.30 13.95 5.49
N ILE A 3 16.13 13.82 4.18
CA ILE A 3 14.99 14.40 3.46
C ILE A 3 13.76 13.52 3.73
N PRO A 4 12.62 14.08 4.17
CA PRO A 4 11.43 13.28 4.42
C PRO A 4 10.84 12.75 3.11
N ILE A 5 10.44 11.48 3.11
CA ILE A 5 9.79 10.81 1.98
C ILE A 5 8.28 10.95 2.14
N ASN A 6 7.64 11.63 1.18
CA ASN A 6 6.18 11.74 1.14
C ASN A 6 5.55 10.50 0.51
N ILE A 7 4.75 9.78 1.29
CA ILE A 7 3.98 8.63 0.83
C ILE A 7 2.52 9.05 0.68
N ILE A 8 1.99 8.93 -0.52
CA ILE A 8 0.58 9.22 -0.82
C ILE A 8 -0.17 7.89 -0.89
N THR A 9 -1.21 7.74 -0.08
CA THR A 9 -1.99 6.49 0.00
C THR A 9 -3.49 6.76 -0.05
N ASN A 10 -4.25 5.85 -0.66
CA ASN A 10 -5.72 5.87 -0.63
C ASN A 10 -6.32 5.18 0.60
N HIS A 11 -5.46 4.76 1.55
CA HIS A 11 -5.90 4.07 2.76
C HIS A 11 -5.81 5.00 3.97
N LYS A 12 -6.96 5.52 4.40
CA LYS A 12 -7.04 6.54 5.47
C LYS A 12 -6.43 6.07 6.79
N ASN A 13 -6.56 4.80 7.15
CA ASN A 13 -6.03 4.32 8.42
C ASN A 13 -4.48 4.29 8.46
N LEU A 14 -3.80 4.35 7.30
CA LEU A 14 -2.35 4.43 7.26
C LEU A 14 -1.82 5.81 7.65
N GLU A 15 -2.64 6.86 7.54
CA GLU A 15 -2.27 8.21 8.00
C GLU A 15 -1.98 8.23 9.51
N TYR A 16 -2.73 7.43 10.27
CA TYR A 16 -2.58 7.31 11.72
C TYR A 16 -1.65 6.17 12.14
N PHE A 17 -1.08 5.42 11.20
CA PHE A 17 -0.28 4.22 11.51
C PHE A 17 0.90 4.53 12.44
N CYS A 18 1.59 5.65 12.22
CA CYS A 18 2.72 6.08 13.04
C CYS A 18 2.31 6.72 14.38
N THR A 19 1.03 7.09 14.57
CA THR A 19 0.54 7.80 15.76
C THR A 19 -0.39 6.96 16.63
N THR A 20 -0.78 5.77 16.17
CA THR A 20 -1.70 4.89 16.89
C THR A 20 -1.02 4.24 18.08
N LYS A 21 -1.68 4.27 19.25
CA LYS A 21 -1.10 3.80 20.53
C LYS A 21 -1.08 2.28 20.71
N ILE A 22 -1.95 1.54 20.02
CA ILE A 22 -2.07 0.08 20.13
C ILE A 22 -2.00 -0.49 18.71
N LEU A 23 -0.91 -1.19 18.42
CA LEU A 23 -0.68 -1.86 17.15
C LEU A 23 -0.92 -3.37 17.32
N THR A 24 -1.51 -4.00 16.31
CA THR A 24 -1.50 -5.47 16.23
C THR A 24 -0.07 -5.97 16.00
N CYS A 25 0.20 -7.25 16.26
CA CYS A 25 1.53 -7.83 16.08
C CYS A 25 2.11 -7.56 14.67
N GLN A 26 1.28 -7.69 13.64
CA GLN A 26 1.68 -7.42 12.27
C GLN A 26 1.99 -5.94 12.03
N GLN A 27 1.19 -5.03 12.60
CA GLN A 27 1.44 -3.59 12.51
C GLN A 27 2.70 -3.18 13.28
N ALA A 28 2.97 -3.78 14.44
CA ALA A 28 4.18 -3.52 15.21
C ALA A 28 5.44 -3.93 14.44
N HIS A 29 5.43 -5.11 13.81
CA HIS A 29 6.53 -5.57 12.95
C HIS A 29 6.77 -4.60 11.78
N TRP A 30 5.71 -4.15 11.11
CA TRP A 30 5.82 -3.14 10.06
C TRP A 30 6.30 -1.78 10.59
N SER A 31 5.86 -1.37 11.78
CA SER A 31 6.27 -0.11 12.41
C SER A 31 7.77 -0.10 12.73
N GLU A 32 8.30 -1.21 13.27
CA GLU A 32 9.72 -1.37 13.55
C GLU A 32 10.56 -1.21 12.27
N PHE A 33 10.18 -1.90 11.18
CA PHE A 33 10.85 -1.77 9.90
C PHE A 33 10.77 -0.34 9.33
N LEU A 34 9.58 0.26 9.36
CA LEU A 34 9.34 1.59 8.78
C LEU A 34 9.98 2.73 9.59
N SER A 35 10.27 2.51 10.88
CA SER A 35 10.90 3.51 11.76
C SER A 35 12.30 3.93 11.29
N GLN A 36 12.95 3.12 10.46
CA GLN A 36 14.28 3.40 9.89
C GLN A 36 14.24 4.52 8.85
N PHE A 37 13.04 4.88 8.36
CA PHE A 37 12.85 5.86 7.31
C PHE A 37 12.14 7.11 7.86
N HIS A 38 12.54 8.29 7.37
CA HIS A 38 11.84 9.54 7.67
C HIS A 38 10.63 9.68 6.74
N LEU A 39 9.50 9.06 7.09
CA LEU A 39 8.31 9.00 6.26
C LEU A 39 7.25 10.02 6.69
N ILE A 40 6.55 10.58 5.70
CA ILE A 40 5.35 11.38 5.90
C ILE A 40 4.23 10.74 5.08
N ILE A 41 3.29 10.07 5.76
CA ILE A 41 2.15 9.41 5.11
C ILE A 41 1.00 10.40 5.00
N ARG A 42 0.46 10.58 3.79
CA ARG A 42 -0.68 11.46 3.51
C ARG A 42 -1.77 10.69 2.82
N PHE A 43 -3.00 10.83 3.33
CA PHE A 43 -4.16 10.26 2.69
C PHE A 43 -4.58 11.10 1.47
N HIS A 44 -4.87 10.42 0.37
CA HIS A 44 -5.51 10.96 -0.82
C HIS A 44 -6.77 10.16 -1.14
N PRO A 45 -7.93 10.79 -1.34
CA PRO A 45 -9.13 10.10 -1.81
C PRO A 45 -8.84 9.32 -3.09
N GLY A 46 -9.31 8.07 -3.18
CA GLY A 46 -8.99 7.15 -4.29
C GLY A 46 -9.28 7.70 -5.69
N LYS A 47 -10.22 8.64 -5.83
CA LYS A 47 -10.49 9.36 -7.10
C LYS A 47 -9.27 10.14 -7.64
N LEU A 48 -8.32 10.51 -6.78
CA LEU A 48 -7.09 11.21 -7.14
C LEU A 48 -5.90 10.25 -7.34
N GLY A 49 -6.08 8.95 -7.06
CA GLY A 49 -5.06 7.90 -7.11
C GLY A 49 -5.04 7.11 -8.42
N THR A 50 -5.58 7.64 -9.52
CA THR A 50 -5.79 6.90 -10.77
C THR A 50 -4.50 6.28 -11.35
N LYS A 51 -3.35 6.96 -11.21
CA LYS A 51 -2.07 6.47 -11.74
C LYS A 51 -1.58 5.19 -11.04
N PRO A 52 -1.41 5.15 -9.69
CA PRO A 52 -1.05 3.92 -9.00
C PRO A 52 -2.15 2.86 -9.05
N ASP A 53 -3.43 3.25 -9.08
CA ASP A 53 -4.55 2.31 -9.20
C ASP A 53 -4.48 1.52 -10.52
N ALA A 54 -4.15 2.18 -11.64
CA ALA A 54 -3.95 1.52 -12.94
C ALA A 54 -2.82 0.48 -12.91
N LEU A 55 -1.74 0.74 -12.17
CA LEU A 55 -0.64 -0.22 -12.03
C LEU A 55 -1.03 -1.41 -11.16
N THR A 56 -1.75 -1.17 -10.07
CA THR A 56 -2.22 -2.25 -9.16
C THR A 56 -3.18 -3.20 -9.86
N ARG A 57 -3.96 -2.70 -10.81
CA ARG A 57 -4.94 -3.47 -11.58
C ARG A 57 -4.38 -4.07 -12.88
N CYS A 58 -3.12 -3.82 -13.20
CA CYS A 58 -2.50 -4.35 -14.41
C CYS A 58 -2.15 -5.83 -14.23
N TRP A 59 -3.03 -6.70 -14.71
CA TRP A 59 -2.90 -8.16 -14.65
C TRP A 59 -1.72 -8.71 -15.45
N ASP A 60 -1.22 -7.95 -16.43
CA ASP A 60 -0.09 -8.33 -17.29
C ASP A 60 1.30 -8.00 -16.69
N VAL A 61 1.38 -7.35 -15.52
CA VAL A 61 2.66 -7.02 -14.86
C VAL A 61 3.33 -8.26 -14.24
N TYR A 62 2.56 -9.30 -13.95
CA TYR A 62 3.09 -10.55 -13.42
C TYR A 62 3.46 -11.51 -14.56
N PRO A 63 4.62 -12.18 -14.51
CA PRO A 63 5.00 -13.13 -15.55
C PRO A 63 3.93 -14.22 -15.67
N LYS A 64 3.39 -14.40 -16.89
CA LYS A 64 2.50 -15.50 -17.26
C LYS A 64 3.28 -16.81 -17.26
N GLU A 65 3.70 -17.28 -16.09
CA GLU A 65 3.96 -18.69 -15.96
C GLU A 65 2.63 -19.42 -16.14
N ARG A 66 2.67 -20.39 -17.03
CA ARG A 66 1.54 -21.07 -17.65
C ARG A 66 0.83 -21.99 -16.65
N ASN A 67 0.25 -21.44 -15.57
CA ASN A 67 -0.73 -22.14 -14.74
C ASN A 67 -1.67 -21.16 -14.03
N THR A 68 -2.72 -20.85 -14.76
CA THR A 68 -3.96 -20.16 -14.43
C THR A 68 -4.47 -20.41 -13.00
N GLY A 69 -4.39 -19.40 -12.13
CA GLY A 69 -5.06 -19.43 -10.83
C GLY A 69 -5.42 -18.05 -10.24
N TYR A 70 -4.77 -16.97 -10.69
CA TYR A 70 -4.96 -15.65 -10.06
C TYR A 70 -6.24 -14.92 -10.51
N ALA A 71 -6.69 -15.15 -11.75
CA ALA A 71 -7.92 -14.53 -12.26
C ALA A 71 -9.20 -15.12 -11.64
N THR A 72 -9.16 -16.37 -11.16
CA THR A 72 -10.31 -17.04 -10.53
C THR A 72 -10.48 -16.70 -9.05
N VAL A 73 -9.44 -16.22 -8.36
CA VAL A 73 -9.48 -15.93 -6.92
C VAL A 73 -9.87 -14.49 -6.56
N ASN A 74 -9.94 -13.57 -7.55
CA ASN A 74 -10.36 -12.19 -7.30
C ASN A 74 -11.46 -11.73 -8.30
N PRO A 75 -12.69 -12.24 -8.16
CA PRO A 75 -13.79 -11.94 -9.07
C PRO A 75 -14.29 -10.48 -9.02
N HIS A 76 -13.81 -9.68 -8.07
CA HIS A 76 -14.20 -8.27 -7.90
C HIS A 76 -13.25 -7.28 -8.61
N ASN A 77 -12.35 -7.76 -9.46
CA ASN A 77 -11.40 -6.91 -10.19
C ASN A 77 -11.91 -6.45 -11.58
N PHE A 78 -13.22 -6.60 -11.85
CA PHE A 78 -13.90 -6.04 -13.02
C PHE A 78 -14.65 -4.75 -12.65
#